data_AF-A0A7Y8SQ78-F1
#
_entry.id   AF-A0A7Y8SQ78-F1
#
_cell.length_a   1.000
_cell.length_b   1.000
_cell.length_c   1.000
_cell.angle_alpha   90.00
_cell.angle_beta   90.00
_cell.angle_gamma   90.00
#
_symmetry.space_group_name_H-M   'P 1'
#
loop_
_entity.id
_entity.type
_entity.pdbx_description
1 polymer ?
#
loop_
_entity_poly.entity_id
_entity_poly.type
_entity_poly.pdbx_seq_one_letter_code
_entity_poly.pdbx_strand_id
1 'polypeptide(L)' 'MSDADRRHGPEARAETRARFLADAGWAGAVARPLAGDASTRSYERLEGPRGRAVLMNA' A
#
# COMPACT_ATOMS: atom_id res chain seq x y z
N MET A 1 -12.06 -19.51 11.10
CA MET A 1 -11.39 -18.78 10.01
C MET A 1 -10.61 -19.79 9.19
N SER A 2 -11.02 -20.04 7.94
CA SER A 2 -10.43 -21.07 7.07
C SER A 2 -9.10 -20.62 6.47
N ASP A 3 -8.26 -21.60 6.11
CA ASP A 3 -6.90 -21.43 5.56
C ASP A 3 -6.80 -20.51 4.33
N ALA A 4 -7.86 -20.46 3.52
CA ALA A 4 -7.95 -19.62 2.32
C ALA A 4 -7.96 -18.10 2.61
N ASP A 5 -8.47 -17.69 3.77
CA ASP A 5 -8.57 -16.28 4.16
C ASP A 5 -7.19 -15.71 4.54
N ARG A 6 -6.29 -16.57 5.05
CA ARG A 6 -4.90 -16.21 5.36
C ARG A 6 -4.09 -15.82 4.13
N ARG A 7 -4.38 -16.38 2.95
CA ARG A 7 -3.64 -16.06 1.71
C ARG A 7 -3.87 -14.65 1.18
N HIS A 8 -4.95 -13.99 1.60
CA HIS A 8 -5.31 -12.62 1.18
C HIS A 8 -5.53 -11.67 2.37
N GLY A 9 -5.12 -12.09 3.57
CA GLY A 9 -5.28 -11.30 4.79
C GLY A 9 -4.46 -10.00 4.78
N PRO A 10 -4.69 -9.11 5.77
CA PRO A 10 -4.05 -7.79 5.85
C PRO A 10 -2.52 -7.86 5.87
N GLU A 11 -1.94 -8.91 6.46
CA GLU A 11 -0.48 -9.13 6.53
C GLU A 11 0.11 -9.43 5.14
N ALA A 12 -0.51 -10.34 4.38
CA ALA A 12 -0.09 -10.67 3.01
C ALA A 12 -0.20 -9.45 2.08
N ARG A 13 -1.22 -8.61 2.27
CA ARG A 13 -1.38 -7.33 1.56
C ARG A 13 -0.26 -6.35 1.92
N ALA A 14 0.11 -6.25 3.19
CA ALA A 14 1.20 -5.39 3.66
C ALA A 14 2.57 -5.81 3.08
N GLU A 15 2.86 -7.11 3.03
CA GLU A 15 4.10 -7.64 2.46
C GLU A 15 4.18 -7.39 0.95
N THR A 16 3.10 -7.69 0.21
CA THR A 16 3.02 -7.44 -1.24
C THR A 16 3.26 -5.97 -1.56
N ARG A 17 2.66 -5.09 -0.76
CA ARG A 17 2.84 -3.64 -0.88
C ARG A 17 4.26 -3.20 -0.58
N ALA A 18 4.88 -3.70 0.49
CA ALA A 18 6.26 -3.39 0.84
C ALA A 18 7.23 -3.78 -0.28
N ARG A 19 7.04 -4.96 -0.87
CA ARG A 19 7.84 -5.44 -2.00
C ARG A 19 7.64 -4.59 -3.25
N PHE A 20 6.39 -4.29 -3.62
CA PHE A 20 6.09 -3.40 -4.73
C PHE A 20 6.76 -2.03 -4.58
N LEU A 21 6.69 -1.43 -3.39
CA LEU A 21 7.34 -0.15 -3.11
C LEU A 21 8.87 -0.25 -3.19
N ALA A 22 9.46 -1.34 -2.71
CA ALA A 22 10.90 -1.56 -2.83
C ALA A 22 11.33 -1.67 -4.30
N ASP A 23 10.65 -2.48 -5.10
CA ASP A 23 10.94 -2.68 -6.53
C ASP A 23 10.76 -1.38 -7.33
N ALA A 24 9.82 -0.51 -6.94
CA ALA A 24 9.60 0.80 -7.53
C ALA A 24 10.60 1.89 -7.04
N GLY A 25 11.50 1.55 -6.12
CA GLY A 25 12.48 2.47 -5.54
C GLY A 25 11.87 3.46 -4.54
N TRP A 26 10.79 3.07 -3.84
CA TRP A 26 10.11 3.81 -2.78
C TRP A 26 10.22 3.11 -1.41
N ALA A 27 11.19 2.21 -1.26
CA ALA A 27 11.51 1.61 0.04
C ALA A 27 11.72 2.70 1.10
N GLY A 28 11.11 2.51 2.28
CA GLY A 28 11.22 3.44 3.40
C GLY A 28 10.37 4.71 3.29
N ALA A 29 9.54 4.87 2.25
CA ALA A 29 8.58 5.96 2.19
C ALA A 29 7.51 5.82 3.29
N VAL A 30 7.16 6.94 3.93
CA VAL A 30 6.04 7.01 4.87
C VAL A 30 4.76 7.11 4.07
N ALA A 31 3.80 6.23 4.38
CA ALA A 31 2.50 6.24 3.73
C ALA A 31 1.39 6.68 4.69
N ARG A 32 0.49 7.53 4.19
CA ARG A 32 -0.70 7.98 4.93
C ARG A 32 -1.94 7.83 4.05
N PRO A 33 -3.05 7.29 4.57
CA PRO A 33 -4.30 7.23 3.84
C PRO A 33 -4.70 8.61 3.31
N LEU A 34 -5.11 8.67 2.05
CA LEU A 34 -5.67 9.88 1.46
C LEU A 34 -7.17 9.86 1.75
N ALA A 35 -7.60 10.54 2.82
CA ALA A 35 -9.00 10.59 3.21
C ALA A 35 -9.85 11.23 2.10
N GLY A 36 -10.96 10.56 1.73
CA GLY A 36 -12.01 11.16 0.89
C GLY A 36 -12.35 10.43 -0.39
N ASP A 37 -11.77 9.26 -0.69
CA ASP A 37 -12.29 8.48 -1.80
C ASP A 37 -13.49 7.64 -1.32
N ALA A 38 -14.69 7.97 -1.78
CA ALA A 38 -15.87 7.12 -1.67
C ALA A 38 -15.87 6.04 -2.79
N SER A 39 -14.67 5.62 -3.21
CA SER A 39 -14.47 4.74 -4.37
C SER A 39 -14.13 3.33 -3.92
N THR A 40 -14.17 2.37 -4.85
CA THR A 40 -13.72 1.00 -4.59
C THR A 40 -12.19 0.86 -4.51
N ARG A 41 -11.44 1.96 -4.66
CA ARG A 41 -9.97 1.98 -4.74
C ARG A 41 -9.41 2.85 -3.63
N SER A 42 -8.57 2.31 -2.77
CA SER A 42 -7.96 3.11 -1.70
C SER A 42 -6.67 3.78 -2.16
N TYR A 43 -6.49 5.04 -1.78
CA TYR A 43 -5.28 5.81 -2.07
C TYR A 43 -4.46 6.13 -0.82
N GLU A 44 -3.15 6.14 -0.98
CA GLU A 44 -2.21 6.56 0.07
C GLU A 44 -1.23 7.59 -0.49
N ARG A 45 -0.94 8.62 0.30
CA ARG A 45 0.13 9.58 0.03
C ARG A 45 1.44 9.04 0.56
N LEU A 46 2.44 8.97 -0.31
CA LEU A 46 3.82 8.60 0.02
C LEU A 46 4.68 9.85 0.19
N GLU A 47 5.50 9.86 1.24
CA GLU A 47 6.54 10.87 1.48
C GLU A 47 7.87 10.16 1.72
N GLY A 48 8.90 10.47 0.93
CA GLY A 48 10.21 9.85 1.05
C GLY A 48 11.32 10.66 0.38
N PRO A 49 12.55 10.11 0.29
CA PRO A 49 13.70 10.83 -0.27
C PRO A 49 13.52 11.28 -1.73
N ARG A 50 12.61 10.63 -2.47
CA ARG A 50 12.27 10.95 -3.86
C ARG A 50 11.18 12.02 -3.98
N GLY A 51 10.69 12.55 -2.87
CA GLY A 51 9.60 13.51 -2.81
C GLY A 51 8.26 12.87 -2.46
N ARG A 52 7.20 13.29 -3.17
CA ARG A 52 5.81 12.89 -2.89
C ARG A 52 5.25 12.05 -4.03
N ALA A 53 4.49 11.01 -3.69
CA ALA A 53 3.78 10.19 -4.66
C ALA A 53 2.40 9.76 -4.12
N VAL A 54 1.57 9.19 -4.99
CA VAL A 54 0.29 8.57 -4.62
C VAL A 54 0.36 7.10 -4.98
N LEU A 55 0.11 6.24 -4.01
CA LEU A 55 -0.10 4.81 -4.21
C LEU A 55 -1.60 4.55 -4.38
N MET A 56 -1.95 3.82 -5.43
CA MET A 56 -3.30 3.29 -5.63
C MET A 56 -3.30 1.81 -5.24
N ASN A 57 -4.25 1.43 -4.39
CA ASN A 57 -4.50 0.04 -4.03
C ASN A 57 -5.84 -0.37 -4.64
N ALA A 58 -5.81 -1.43 -5.46
CA ALA A 58 -6.96 -1.97 -6.17
C ALA A 58 -7.41 -3.32 -5.58
#